data_AF-A0A7S4EW07-F1
#
_entry.id   AF-A0A7S4EW07-F1
#
_cell.length_a   1.000
_cell.length_b   1.000
_cell.length_c   1.000
_cell.angle_alpha   90.00
_cell.angle_beta   90.00
_cell.angle_gamma   90.00
#
_symmetry.space_group_name_H-M   'P 1'
#
loop_
_entity.id
_entity.type
_entity.pdbx_description
1 polymer ?
#
loop_
_entity_poly.entity_id
_entity_poly.type
_entity_poly.pdbx_seq_one_letter_code
_entity_poly.pdbx_strand_id
1 'polypeptide(L)'
;MEGLAGLLSPVSRHAGFQSSAAQKSEGDRIACETLKKLQKARNDAGRVRLCVSGFMLAGGASFFIASLVILALAGIDGFSLDAVALLYASFGHISCLLTLLALLPTDAKLIRYAAAFVAVVYTVSAARTVCLANELCQVEFLVANHPGNTFPDNERAETDPIIVAWLSVHASAELLTALGVIPAILARRVVPCWPLRRSLQAEASRGQTFKFGEPLSSRASLQSIWLALTTGLFIIGTVELTALVALWIVDNDFPGSPVFAFLTVMGILDLLLASVFLYDKVRGHVHEYLCSLVLEREAQQAAAVAALIGGIDASQALTLARRCFRALPFDELREADLLSNSDTGLHSRTVAVQLGECDVFLSHSWRDNAAAKFAALRTWCTEFEHVHGRPPLVWLDKACIDQSNIEKDLACLPIFLAGCKHLLIVAGPTYTTRLWCAVEVFTFMQMGGSFDRVTVAPIVIIDNSARSSAAIAARKDLKRVLSDFDANHAQCYHESDRDRLLATIETSFGSLDNFNHAVRTVFVDRERESLARAHRRRASGRKASILVRRASQLLKTFQLARASSQRPVPSRETYDTAETFKSAESGKTRAEDSRAVATSSRAVSRGMSLSTIAIEACQADHEQQ
;
A
#
# COMPACT_ATOMS: atom_id res chain seq x y z
N MET A 1 49.48 18.15 -56.18
CA MET A 1 49.00 18.83 -54.95
C MET A 1 47.62 19.40 -55.23
N GLU A 2 46.61 18.53 -55.29
CA GLU A 2 45.18 18.87 -55.36
C GLU A 2 44.45 17.55 -55.10
N GLY A 3 43.90 17.39 -53.90
CA GLY A 3 43.24 16.14 -53.49
C GLY A 3 43.31 15.90 -51.99
N LEU A 4 42.63 16.74 -51.18
CA LEU A 4 42.32 16.48 -49.76
C LEU A 4 41.40 17.58 -49.17
N ALA A 5 40.23 17.83 -49.77
CA ALA A 5 39.29 18.84 -49.26
C ALA A 5 37.81 18.41 -49.25
N GLY A 6 37.50 17.11 -49.29
CA GLY A 6 36.13 16.62 -49.49
C GLY A 6 35.50 15.78 -48.37
N LEU A 7 36.07 15.71 -47.16
CA LEU A 7 35.65 14.73 -46.14
C LEU A 7 35.45 15.29 -44.72
N LEU A 8 34.98 16.53 -44.60
CA LEU A 8 34.45 17.04 -43.33
C LEU A 8 33.02 17.55 -43.55
N SER A 9 32.05 16.64 -43.38
CA SER A 9 30.67 17.02 -43.15
C SER A 9 30.60 17.84 -41.84
N PRO A 10 29.80 18.93 -41.78
CA PRO A 10 29.60 19.64 -40.53
C PRO A 10 28.80 18.74 -39.58
N VAL A 11 29.50 18.12 -38.63
CA VAL A 11 28.87 17.45 -37.50
C VAL A 11 28.05 18.48 -36.73
N SER A 12 26.75 18.20 -36.67
CA SER A 12 25.68 18.98 -36.04
C SER A 12 26.00 19.40 -34.60
N ARG A 13 26.51 20.63 -34.41
CA ARG A 13 26.63 21.27 -33.08
C ARG A 13 25.40 22.08 -32.65
N HIS A 14 24.27 21.97 -33.36
CA HIS A 14 23.04 22.74 -33.04
C HIS A 14 21.93 21.92 -32.37
N ALA A 15 22.11 20.62 -32.12
CA ALA A 15 21.11 19.81 -31.41
C ALA A 15 21.11 20.00 -29.88
N GLY A 16 22.15 20.62 -29.29
CA GLY A 16 22.31 20.69 -27.84
C GLY A 16 21.51 21.78 -27.11
N PHE A 17 21.02 22.81 -27.82
CA PHE A 17 20.40 23.97 -27.13
C PHE A 17 18.88 23.86 -26.98
N GLN A 18 18.19 23.10 -27.84
CA GLN A 18 16.74 22.90 -27.74
C GLN A 18 16.35 21.88 -26.65
N SER A 19 17.23 20.95 -26.26
CA SER A 19 16.89 19.92 -25.27
C SER A 19 16.70 20.49 -23.86
N SER A 20 17.45 21.53 -23.49
CA SER A 20 17.43 22.08 -22.13
C SER A 20 16.11 22.77 -21.78
N ALA A 21 15.52 23.52 -22.72
CA ALA A 21 14.23 24.19 -22.49
C ALA A 21 13.07 23.17 -22.38
N ALA A 22 13.06 22.14 -23.24
CA ALA A 22 12.06 21.07 -23.20
C ALA A 22 12.18 20.24 -21.91
N GLN A 23 13.40 19.91 -21.47
CA GLN A 23 13.63 19.17 -20.22
C GLN A 23 13.18 19.97 -18.99
N LYS A 24 13.49 21.27 -18.93
CA LYS A 24 13.01 22.15 -17.86
C LYS A 24 11.48 22.17 -17.79
N SER A 25 10.83 22.19 -18.96
CA SER A 25 9.36 22.16 -19.03
C SER A 25 8.76 20.85 -18.51
N GLU A 26 9.45 19.72 -18.71
CA GLU A 26 8.97 18.41 -18.25
C GLU A 26 9.08 18.27 -16.73
N GLY A 27 10.21 18.68 -16.15
CA GLY A 27 10.38 18.65 -14.69
C GLY A 27 9.40 19.56 -13.97
N ASP A 28 9.11 20.74 -14.52
CA ASP A 28 8.07 21.63 -13.99
C ASP A 28 6.66 21.03 -14.15
N ARG A 29 6.40 20.31 -15.24
CA ARG A 29 5.13 19.57 -15.45
C ARG A 29 4.95 18.48 -14.40
N ILE A 30 5.95 17.62 -14.20
CA ILE A 30 5.93 16.54 -13.20
C ILE A 30 5.74 17.13 -11.80
N ALA A 31 6.46 18.21 -11.48
CA ALA A 31 6.34 18.89 -10.20
C ALA A 31 4.94 19.46 -9.96
N CYS A 32 4.35 20.11 -10.98
CA CYS A 32 3.00 20.67 -10.91
C CYS A 32 1.93 19.58 -10.75
N GLU A 33 2.03 18.50 -11.52
CA GLU A 33 1.10 17.36 -11.40
C GLU A 33 1.23 16.67 -10.03
N THR A 34 2.46 16.45 -9.58
CA THR A 34 2.78 15.90 -8.26
C THR A 34 2.19 16.78 -7.15
N LEU A 35 2.37 18.09 -7.23
CA LEU A 35 1.81 19.03 -6.26
C LEU A 35 0.29 18.96 -6.22
N LYS A 36 -0.38 18.97 -7.37
CA LYS A 36 -1.84 18.85 -7.47
C LYS A 36 -2.34 17.55 -6.85
N LYS A 37 -1.68 16.42 -7.12
CA LYS A 37 -2.01 15.12 -6.53
C LYS A 37 -1.84 15.13 -5.01
N LEU A 38 -0.73 15.67 -4.50
CA LEU A 38 -0.47 15.74 -3.06
C LEU A 38 -1.42 16.70 -2.33
N GLN A 39 -1.78 17.83 -2.95
CA GLN A 39 -2.77 18.76 -2.40
C GLN A 39 -4.16 18.14 -2.37
N LYS A 40 -4.58 17.49 -3.47
CA LYS A 40 -5.84 16.73 -3.51
C LYS A 40 -5.85 15.65 -2.43
N ALA A 41 -4.79 14.83 -2.36
CA ALA A 41 -4.60 13.79 -1.36
C ALA A 41 -4.74 14.30 0.08
N ARG A 42 -4.10 15.43 0.39
CA ARG A 42 -4.15 16.05 1.72
C ARG A 42 -5.55 16.57 2.05
N ASN A 43 -6.22 17.21 1.10
CA ASN A 43 -7.59 17.69 1.27
C ASN A 43 -8.57 16.53 1.48
N ASP A 44 -8.43 15.47 0.69
CA ASP A 44 -9.24 14.26 0.80
C ASP A 44 -9.01 13.56 2.15
N ALA A 45 -7.76 13.43 2.59
CA ALA A 45 -7.41 12.90 3.91
C ALA A 45 -8.01 13.74 5.05
N GLY A 46 -7.95 15.08 4.93
CA GLY A 46 -8.57 16.00 5.88
C GLY A 46 -10.10 15.84 5.92
N ARG A 47 -10.74 15.66 4.76
CA ARG A 47 -12.17 15.44 4.63
C ARG A 47 -12.60 14.11 5.23
N VAL A 48 -11.85 13.02 5.02
CA VAL A 48 -12.10 11.72 5.69
C VAL A 48 -12.09 11.90 7.18
N ARG A 49 -11.01 12.49 7.69
CA ARG A 49 -10.84 12.66 9.12
C ARG A 49 -11.97 13.51 9.70
N LEU A 50 -12.35 14.59 9.03
CA LEU A 50 -13.44 15.44 9.50
C LEU A 50 -14.81 14.76 9.40
N CYS A 51 -15.11 14.07 8.30
CA CYS A 51 -16.41 13.43 8.09
C CYS A 51 -16.56 12.17 8.95
N VAL A 52 -15.62 11.23 8.89
CA VAL A 52 -15.71 9.96 9.63
C VAL A 52 -15.52 10.23 11.12
N SER A 53 -14.43 10.87 11.53
CA SER A 53 -14.20 11.11 12.95
C SER A 53 -15.18 12.14 13.50
N GLY A 54 -15.52 13.20 12.75
CA GLY A 54 -16.48 14.20 13.20
C GLY A 54 -17.90 13.65 13.33
N PHE A 55 -18.40 12.87 12.38
CA PHE A 55 -19.72 12.24 12.47
C PHE A 55 -19.80 11.29 13.66
N MET A 56 -18.77 10.46 13.85
CA MET A 56 -18.73 9.47 14.92
C MET A 56 -18.55 10.11 16.30
N LEU A 57 -17.71 11.14 16.42
CA LEU A 57 -17.56 11.92 17.66
C LEU A 57 -18.82 12.71 17.98
N ALA A 58 -19.45 13.34 16.98
CA ALA A 58 -20.71 14.06 17.18
C ALA A 58 -21.83 13.10 17.57
N GLY A 59 -21.91 11.93 16.94
CA GLY A 59 -22.83 10.85 17.31
C GLY A 59 -22.60 10.39 18.74
N GLY A 60 -21.36 10.04 19.10
CA GLY A 60 -20.98 9.66 20.45
C GLY A 60 -21.34 10.73 21.49
N ALA A 61 -20.96 11.99 21.25
CA ALA A 61 -21.29 13.11 22.13
C ALA A 61 -22.82 13.33 22.24
N SER A 62 -23.56 13.19 21.14
CA SER A 62 -25.02 13.35 21.14
C SER A 62 -25.71 12.27 21.96
N PHE A 63 -25.29 11.01 21.83
CA PHE A 63 -25.80 9.91 22.66
C PHE A 63 -25.46 10.10 24.14
N PHE A 64 -24.25 10.59 24.44
CA PHE A 64 -23.87 10.91 25.81
C PHE A 64 -24.71 12.05 26.39
N ILE A 65 -24.89 13.15 25.65
CA ILE A 65 -25.73 14.28 26.08
C ILE A 65 -27.19 13.84 26.25
N ALA A 66 -27.73 13.06 25.31
CA ALA A 66 -29.07 12.51 25.42
C ALA A 66 -29.23 11.67 26.70
N SER A 67 -28.22 10.86 27.04
CA SER A 67 -28.22 10.08 28.28
C SER A 67 -28.27 10.98 29.53
N LEU A 68 -27.52 12.09 29.55
CA LEU A 68 -27.54 13.05 30.66
C LEU A 68 -28.87 13.79 30.76
N VAL A 69 -29.50 14.11 29.63
CA VAL A 69 -30.82 14.77 29.60
C VAL A 69 -31.91 13.83 30.11
N ILE A 70 -31.93 12.57 29.65
CA ILE A 70 -32.85 11.54 30.15
C ILE A 70 -32.69 11.40 31.67
N LEU A 71 -31.44 11.37 32.15
CA LEU A 71 -31.15 11.31 33.57
C LEU A 71 -31.68 12.53 34.35
N ALA A 72 -31.50 13.74 33.83
CA ALA A 72 -31.98 14.96 34.48
C ALA A 72 -33.52 15.03 34.52
N LEU A 73 -34.19 14.62 33.44
CA LEU A 73 -35.66 14.65 33.34
C LEU A 73 -36.32 13.60 34.23
N ALA A 74 -35.68 12.45 34.43
CA ALA A 74 -36.17 11.42 35.33
C ALA A 74 -36.31 11.87 36.79
N GLY A 75 -35.45 12.79 37.22
CA GLY A 75 -35.54 13.38 38.56
C GLY A 75 -36.73 14.31 38.76
N ILE A 76 -37.45 14.68 37.69
CA ILE A 76 -38.51 15.70 37.72
C ILE A 76 -39.92 15.09 37.77
N ASP A 77 -40.16 13.93 37.15
CA ASP A 77 -41.54 13.47 36.84
C ASP A 77 -41.93 12.06 37.36
N GLY A 78 -41.30 11.54 38.42
CA GLY A 78 -41.73 10.27 39.01
C GLY A 78 -41.61 9.06 38.08
N PHE A 79 -40.76 9.16 37.05
CA PHE A 79 -40.32 8.00 36.28
C PHE A 79 -39.68 6.98 37.24
N SER A 80 -39.87 5.69 36.98
CA SER A 80 -39.13 4.69 37.75
C SER A 80 -37.64 4.93 37.49
N LEU A 81 -36.90 5.21 38.57
CA LEU A 81 -35.46 5.44 38.56
C LEU A 81 -34.73 4.31 37.80
N ASP A 82 -35.29 3.11 37.84
CA ASP A 82 -34.80 1.91 37.16
C ASP A 82 -34.79 2.06 35.63
N ALA A 83 -35.89 2.49 35.01
CA ALA A 83 -35.98 2.61 33.55
C ALA A 83 -35.00 3.65 32.98
N VAL A 84 -34.71 4.69 33.76
CA VAL A 84 -33.83 5.79 33.38
C VAL A 84 -32.37 5.41 33.58
N ALA A 85 -32.04 4.75 34.69
CA ALA A 85 -30.70 4.22 34.92
C ALA A 85 -30.30 3.23 33.82
N LEU A 86 -31.26 2.39 33.39
CA LEU A 86 -31.09 1.42 32.31
C LEU A 86 -30.83 2.10 30.95
N LEU A 87 -31.67 3.07 30.54
CA LEU A 87 -31.42 3.83 29.30
C LEU A 87 -30.05 4.52 29.30
N TYR A 88 -29.64 5.06 30.45
CA TYR A 88 -28.36 5.76 30.59
C TYR A 88 -27.15 4.86 30.29
N ALA A 89 -27.12 3.65 30.85
CA ALA A 89 -26.01 2.71 30.66
C ALA A 89 -25.83 2.33 29.18
N SER A 90 -26.91 2.02 28.46
CA SER A 90 -26.87 1.65 27.04
C SER A 90 -26.33 2.76 26.14
N PHE A 91 -26.77 4.00 26.38
CA PHE A 91 -26.28 5.14 25.60
C PHE A 91 -24.81 5.44 25.86
N GLY A 92 -24.32 5.16 27.07
CA GLY A 92 -22.89 5.25 27.42
C GLY A 92 -22.03 4.29 26.60
N HIS A 93 -22.42 3.00 26.51
CA HIS A 93 -21.69 2.00 25.73
C HIS A 93 -21.71 2.31 24.23
N ILE A 94 -22.87 2.68 23.68
CA ILE A 94 -23.01 3.09 22.27
C ILE A 94 -22.18 4.34 21.98
N SER A 95 -22.18 5.32 22.89
CA SER A 95 -21.38 6.54 22.76
C SER A 95 -19.87 6.25 22.72
N CYS A 96 -19.38 5.42 23.66
CA CYS A 96 -17.99 4.97 23.69
C CYS A 96 -17.64 4.24 22.40
N LEU A 97 -18.53 3.37 21.93
CA LEU A 97 -18.33 2.62 20.70
C LEU A 97 -18.17 3.53 19.48
N LEU A 98 -19.13 4.43 19.25
CA LEU A 98 -19.06 5.36 18.12
C LEU A 98 -17.79 6.21 18.18
N THR A 99 -17.45 6.69 19.37
CA THR A 99 -16.22 7.44 19.62
C THR A 99 -14.96 6.65 19.26
N LEU A 100 -14.92 5.34 19.53
CA LEU A 100 -13.76 4.50 19.22
C LEU A 100 -13.69 4.10 17.74
N LEU A 101 -14.84 3.87 17.09
CA LEU A 101 -14.89 3.69 15.64
C LEU A 101 -14.45 4.95 14.88
N ALA A 102 -14.52 6.12 15.51
CA ALA A 102 -14.00 7.39 14.99
C ALA A 102 -12.47 7.47 14.94
N LEU A 103 -11.76 6.62 15.71
CA LEU A 103 -10.33 6.73 15.92
C LEU A 103 -9.53 6.09 14.79
N LEU A 104 -8.69 6.90 14.16
CA LEU A 104 -7.67 6.42 13.24
C LEU A 104 -6.41 6.03 14.02
N PRO A 105 -5.74 4.91 13.68
CA PRO A 105 -4.50 4.50 14.34
C PRO A 105 -3.34 5.50 14.15
N THR A 106 -3.49 6.48 13.27
CA THR A 106 -2.53 7.57 13.04
C THR A 106 -2.66 8.75 13.99
N ASP A 107 -3.77 8.89 14.74
CA ASP A 107 -4.08 10.08 15.53
C ASP A 107 -3.78 9.90 17.03
N ALA A 108 -2.50 9.98 17.40
CA ALA A 108 -2.06 9.81 18.79
C ALA A 108 -2.73 10.77 19.79
N LYS A 109 -3.16 11.97 19.35
CA LYS A 109 -3.81 12.94 20.25
C LYS A 109 -5.26 12.54 20.46
N LEU A 110 -5.99 12.24 19.39
CA LEU A 110 -7.39 11.83 19.50
C LEU A 110 -7.54 10.50 20.23
N ILE A 111 -6.63 9.55 20.01
CA ILE A 111 -6.57 8.30 20.77
C ILE A 111 -6.45 8.56 22.28
N ARG A 112 -5.61 9.50 22.71
CA ARG A 112 -5.48 9.86 24.13
C ARG A 112 -6.73 10.55 24.67
N TYR A 113 -7.35 11.44 23.90
CA TYR A 113 -8.59 12.09 24.32
C TYR A 113 -9.75 11.10 24.43
N ALA A 114 -9.88 10.19 23.47
CA ALA A 114 -10.88 9.14 23.53
C ALA A 114 -10.60 8.14 24.67
N ALA A 115 -9.35 7.79 24.92
CA ALA A 115 -8.98 6.97 26.07
C ALA A 115 -9.38 7.65 27.39
N ALA A 116 -9.08 8.95 27.54
CA ALA A 116 -9.49 9.72 28.70
C ALA A 116 -11.02 9.83 28.82
N PHE A 117 -11.72 10.06 27.70
CA PHE A 117 -13.18 10.09 27.66
C PHE A 117 -13.79 8.76 28.13
N VAL A 118 -13.34 7.64 27.56
CA VAL A 118 -13.77 6.29 27.96
C VAL A 118 -13.50 6.06 29.45
N ALA A 119 -12.30 6.39 29.94
CA ALA A 119 -11.99 6.25 31.36
C ALA A 119 -12.92 7.08 32.25
N VAL A 120 -13.23 8.33 31.87
CA VAL A 120 -14.18 9.17 32.61
C VAL A 120 -15.59 8.58 32.59
N VAL A 121 -16.10 8.17 31.42
CA VAL A 121 -17.44 7.58 31.28
C VAL A 121 -17.58 6.35 32.17
N TYR A 122 -16.65 5.40 32.09
CA TYR A 122 -16.71 4.18 32.90
C TYR A 122 -16.46 4.44 34.41
N THR A 123 -15.66 5.45 34.78
CA THR A 123 -15.48 5.82 36.19
C THR A 123 -16.74 6.45 36.78
N VAL A 124 -17.40 7.34 36.02
CA VAL A 124 -18.66 7.96 36.44
C VAL A 124 -19.77 6.91 36.54
N SER A 125 -19.82 5.98 35.58
CA SER A 125 -20.75 4.85 35.60
C SER A 125 -20.53 3.99 36.85
N ALA A 126 -19.28 3.57 37.12
CA ALA A 126 -18.92 2.79 38.30
C ALA A 126 -19.29 3.49 39.62
N ALA A 127 -18.97 4.78 39.75
CA ALA A 127 -19.30 5.56 40.94
C ALA A 127 -20.80 5.62 41.18
N ARG A 128 -21.59 5.77 40.10
CA ARG A 128 -23.05 5.76 40.19
C ARG A 128 -23.59 4.40 40.59
N THR A 129 -23.08 3.32 40.00
CA THR A 129 -23.46 1.94 40.36
C THR A 129 -23.23 1.68 41.85
N VAL A 130 -22.13 2.19 42.41
CA VAL A 130 -21.85 2.13 43.86
C VAL A 130 -22.82 2.98 44.69
N CYS A 131 -23.12 4.21 44.26
CA CYS A 131 -24.10 5.06 44.96
C CYS A 131 -25.48 4.41 45.00
N LEU A 132 -25.95 3.85 43.88
CA LEU A 132 -27.21 3.12 43.78
C LEU A 132 -27.23 1.92 44.73
N ALA A 133 -26.15 1.13 44.77
CA ALA A 133 -26.03 0.03 45.71
C ALA A 133 -26.14 0.51 47.17
N ASN A 134 -25.51 1.63 47.50
CA ASN A 134 -25.56 2.19 48.84
C ASN A 134 -26.95 2.78 49.19
N GLU A 135 -27.63 3.44 48.25
CA GLU A 135 -28.99 3.95 48.47
C GLU A 135 -29.98 2.80 48.71
N LEU A 136 -29.89 1.72 47.92
CA LEU A 136 -30.69 0.51 48.14
C LEU A 136 -30.46 -0.07 49.54
N CYS A 137 -29.21 -0.13 50.00
CA CYS A 137 -28.88 -0.57 51.36
C CYS A 137 -29.39 0.39 52.46
N GLN A 138 -29.40 1.70 52.22
CA GLN A 138 -29.81 2.70 53.22
C GLN A 138 -31.33 2.81 53.37
N VAL A 139 -32.10 2.66 52.28
CA VAL A 139 -33.57 2.64 52.34
C VAL A 139 -34.04 1.54 53.29
N GLU A 140 -33.41 0.37 53.24
CA GLU A 140 -33.64 -0.71 54.19
C GLU A 140 -33.37 -0.33 55.64
N PHE A 141 -32.21 0.26 55.89
CA PHE A 141 -31.81 0.63 57.24
C PHE A 141 -32.76 1.67 57.84
N LEU A 142 -33.26 2.61 57.03
CA LEU A 142 -34.22 3.62 57.47
C LEU A 142 -35.63 3.05 57.69
N VAL A 143 -36.09 2.15 56.81
CA VAL A 143 -37.39 1.45 56.97
C VAL A 143 -37.37 0.55 58.21
N ALA A 144 -36.26 -0.16 58.45
CA ALA A 144 -36.11 -1.06 59.59
C ALA A 144 -36.08 -0.34 60.95
N ASN A 145 -35.67 0.94 60.99
CA ASN A 145 -35.45 1.69 62.23
C ASN A 145 -36.52 2.77 62.51
N HIS A 146 -37.56 2.91 61.69
CA HIS A 146 -38.58 3.96 61.92
C HIS A 146 -39.50 3.60 63.10
N PRO A 147 -39.47 4.34 64.23
CA PRO A 147 -40.30 4.04 65.39
C PRO A 147 -41.77 4.32 65.05
N GLY A 148 -42.59 3.27 65.00
CA GLY A 148 -44.02 3.35 64.67
C GLY A 148 -44.44 2.51 63.46
N ASN A 149 -43.51 1.96 62.69
CA ASN A 149 -43.84 1.01 61.64
C ASN A 149 -44.10 -0.38 62.24
N THR A 150 -45.34 -0.64 62.65
CA THR A 150 -45.84 -2.01 62.88
C THR A 150 -46.25 -2.63 61.55
N PHE A 151 -45.33 -2.74 60.60
CA PHE A 151 -45.56 -3.63 59.46
C PHE A 151 -45.57 -5.06 60.01
N PRO A 152 -46.55 -5.90 59.61
CA PRO A 152 -46.58 -7.29 60.03
C PRO A 152 -45.24 -7.95 59.68
N ASP A 153 -44.65 -8.70 60.61
CA ASP A 153 -43.30 -9.30 60.53
C ASP A 153 -43.03 -10.16 59.27
N ASN A 154 -44.06 -10.42 58.44
CA ASN A 154 -43.99 -11.24 57.25
C ASN A 154 -43.80 -10.47 55.92
N GLU A 155 -43.77 -9.13 55.92
CA GLU A 155 -43.61 -8.32 54.70
C GLU A 155 -42.39 -7.36 54.74
N ARG A 156 -41.34 -7.71 55.50
CA ARG A 156 -40.04 -7.04 55.28
C ARG A 156 -39.51 -7.50 53.93
N ALA A 157 -39.60 -6.61 52.94
CA ALA A 157 -38.82 -6.73 51.71
C ALA A 157 -37.34 -6.59 52.09
N GLU A 158 -36.71 -7.69 52.50
CA GLU A 158 -35.26 -7.79 52.52
C GLU A 158 -34.79 -7.55 51.07
N THR A 159 -34.08 -6.46 50.89
CA THR A 159 -33.32 -6.14 49.68
C THR A 159 -32.35 -7.28 49.51
N ASP A 160 -32.58 -8.05 48.46
CA ASP A 160 -31.88 -9.30 48.26
C ASP A 160 -30.36 -9.02 48.20
N PRO A 161 -29.54 -9.61 49.10
CA PRO A 161 -28.09 -9.46 49.07
C PRO A 161 -27.48 -9.81 47.70
N ILE A 162 -28.20 -10.57 46.87
CA ILE A 162 -27.84 -10.85 45.47
C ILE A 162 -27.80 -9.56 44.63
N ILE A 163 -28.72 -8.61 44.83
CA ILE A 163 -28.77 -7.34 44.08
C ILE A 163 -27.56 -6.47 44.44
N VAL A 164 -27.22 -6.36 45.72
CA VAL A 164 -26.07 -5.56 46.20
C VAL A 164 -24.75 -6.18 45.73
N ALA A 165 -24.63 -7.51 45.78
CA ALA A 165 -23.48 -8.22 45.23
C ALA A 165 -23.34 -8.00 43.72
N TRP A 166 -24.45 -8.03 42.98
CA TRP A 166 -24.46 -7.78 41.55
C TRP A 166 -23.96 -6.37 41.20
N LEU A 167 -24.53 -5.32 41.81
CA LEU A 167 -24.10 -3.94 41.59
C LEU A 167 -22.61 -3.74 41.91
N SER A 168 -22.11 -4.40 42.95
CA SER A 168 -20.70 -4.35 43.33
C SER A 168 -19.78 -4.98 42.28
N VAL A 169 -20.18 -6.13 41.70
CA VAL A 169 -19.43 -6.79 40.62
C VAL A 169 -19.48 -5.96 39.35
N HIS A 170 -20.63 -5.36 39.01
CA HIS A 170 -20.78 -4.50 37.85
C HIS A 170 -19.89 -3.25 37.95
N ALA A 171 -19.94 -2.53 39.07
CA ALA A 171 -19.07 -1.38 39.32
C ALA A 171 -17.58 -1.75 39.24
N SER A 172 -17.22 -2.93 39.72
CA SER A 172 -15.84 -3.44 39.64
C SER A 172 -15.42 -3.70 38.19
N ALA A 173 -16.31 -4.24 37.35
CA ALA A 173 -16.06 -4.46 35.93
C ALA A 173 -15.86 -3.14 35.17
N GLU A 174 -16.70 -2.15 35.45
CA GLU A 174 -16.57 -0.80 34.87
C GLU A 174 -15.26 -0.14 35.28
N LEU A 175 -14.88 -0.22 36.56
CA LEU A 175 -13.62 0.31 37.06
C LEU A 175 -12.42 -0.40 36.44
N LEU A 176 -12.45 -1.73 36.31
CA LEU A 176 -11.39 -2.49 35.64
C LEU A 176 -11.26 -2.10 34.17
N THR A 177 -12.37 -1.82 33.49
CA THR A 177 -12.38 -1.32 32.11
C THR A 177 -11.71 0.06 32.04
N ALA A 178 -12.10 0.98 32.93
CA ALA A 178 -11.48 2.31 33.02
C ALA A 178 -9.97 2.21 33.29
N LEU A 179 -9.56 1.39 34.25
CA LEU A 179 -8.16 1.12 34.60
C LEU A 179 -7.39 0.48 33.44
N GLY A 180 -8.02 -0.41 32.66
CA GLY A 180 -7.44 -1.06 31.49
C GLY A 180 -7.12 -0.08 30.35
N VAL A 181 -7.81 1.06 30.29
CA VAL A 181 -7.57 2.12 29.30
C VAL A 181 -6.48 3.11 29.75
N ILE A 182 -6.17 3.18 31.05
CA ILE A 182 -5.15 4.08 31.62
C ILE A 182 -3.76 3.95 30.96
N PRO A 183 -3.23 2.76 30.63
CA PRO A 183 -1.95 2.65 29.92
C PRO A 183 -1.92 3.42 28.60
N ALA A 184 -3.04 3.50 27.88
CA ALA A 184 -3.16 4.30 26.66
C ALA A 184 -3.19 5.82 26.92
N ILE A 185 -3.71 6.24 28.09
CA ILE A 185 -3.71 7.65 28.54
C ILE A 185 -2.31 8.08 28.96
N LEU A 186 -1.67 7.29 29.81
CA LEU A 186 -0.38 7.63 30.41
C LEU A 186 0.79 7.46 29.45
N ALA A 187 0.55 6.84 28.27
CA ALA A 187 1.58 6.48 27.30
C ALA A 187 2.78 5.80 27.96
N ARG A 188 2.54 5.02 29.02
CA ARG A 188 3.58 4.29 29.74
C ARG A 188 3.19 2.83 29.72
N ARG A 189 4.17 2.00 29.35
CA ARG A 189 4.10 0.54 29.49
C ARG A 189 3.95 0.21 30.98
N VAL A 190 2.72 0.17 31.47
CA VAL A 190 2.39 -0.51 32.73
C VAL A 190 2.40 -2.00 32.41
N VAL A 191 3.20 -2.77 33.14
CA VAL A 191 3.34 -4.22 32.93
C VAL A 191 1.95 -4.88 33.07
N PRO A 192 1.43 -5.57 32.04
CA PRO A 192 0.18 -6.31 32.20
C PRO A 192 0.51 -7.70 32.76
N CYS A 193 -0.14 -8.07 33.85
CA CYS A 193 -0.11 -9.41 34.42
C CYS A 193 -0.98 -10.42 33.62
N TRP A 194 -1.49 -10.06 32.44
CA TRP A 194 -2.57 -10.76 31.72
C TRP A 194 -2.27 -10.84 30.20
N PRO A 195 -3.05 -11.55 29.35
CA PRO A 195 -2.57 -12.45 28.26
C PRO A 195 -1.83 -11.83 27.06
N LEU A 196 -1.42 -10.56 27.12
CA LEU A 196 -0.45 -9.92 26.22
C LEU A 196 0.95 -10.57 26.25
N ARG A 197 1.19 -11.53 27.14
CA ARG A 197 2.46 -12.25 27.28
C ARG A 197 2.91 -12.92 25.98
N ARG A 198 2.01 -13.39 25.10
CA ARG A 198 2.41 -14.01 23.82
C ARG A 198 2.98 -13.01 22.82
N SER A 199 2.39 -11.83 22.70
CA SER A 199 2.93 -10.76 21.84
C SER A 199 4.25 -10.23 22.38
N LEU A 200 4.35 -10.05 23.70
CA LEU A 200 5.58 -9.60 24.36
C LEU A 200 6.68 -10.69 24.37
N GLN A 201 6.34 -11.98 24.44
CA GLN A 201 7.31 -13.07 24.30
C GLN A 201 7.80 -13.22 22.86
N ALA A 202 6.93 -13.01 21.87
CA ALA A 202 7.34 -12.94 20.47
C ALA A 202 8.30 -11.76 20.23
N GLU A 203 8.12 -10.62 20.90
CA GLU A 203 9.07 -9.50 20.88
C GLU A 203 10.36 -9.81 21.66
N ALA A 204 10.28 -10.40 22.85
CA ALA A 204 11.44 -10.75 23.67
C ALA A 204 12.38 -11.76 22.96
N SER A 205 11.82 -12.67 22.16
CA SER A 205 12.60 -13.61 21.34
C SER A 205 13.44 -12.94 20.23
N ARG A 206 13.19 -11.65 19.93
CA ARG A 206 13.93 -10.89 18.90
C ARG A 206 15.16 -10.15 19.43
N GLY A 207 15.54 -10.34 20.69
CA GLY A 207 16.78 -9.80 21.26
C GLY A 207 16.81 -8.27 21.44
N GLN A 208 15.68 -7.58 21.32
CA GLN A 208 15.60 -6.15 21.63
C GLN A 208 15.50 -5.94 23.14
N THR A 209 16.49 -5.26 23.72
CA THR A 209 16.46 -4.83 25.12
C THR A 209 15.34 -3.82 25.31
N PHE A 210 14.29 -4.22 26.03
CA PHE A 210 13.12 -3.40 26.31
C PHE A 210 13.50 -2.21 27.20
N LYS A 211 13.45 -0.98 26.66
CA LYS A 211 13.60 0.22 27.49
C LYS A 211 12.28 0.53 28.17
N PHE A 212 12.27 0.47 29.50
CA PHE A 212 11.15 0.94 30.31
C PHE A 212 10.94 2.44 30.09
N GLY A 213 9.71 2.85 29.78
CA GLY A 213 9.31 4.26 29.71
C GLY A 213 9.13 4.85 28.31
N GLU A 214 9.38 4.10 27.23
CA GLU A 214 9.02 4.58 25.88
C GLU A 214 7.50 4.58 25.67
N PRO A 215 6.94 5.63 25.05
CA PRO A 215 5.52 5.69 24.75
C PRO A 215 5.12 4.59 23.78
N LEU A 216 3.94 3.99 24.01
CA LEU A 216 3.34 3.05 23.08
C LEU A 216 3.15 3.72 21.71
N SER A 217 3.37 2.98 20.63
CA SER A 217 2.98 3.45 19.30
C SER A 217 1.47 3.72 19.27
N SER A 218 1.03 4.63 18.40
CA SER A 218 -0.40 4.96 18.26
C SER A 218 -1.25 3.72 17.97
N ARG A 219 -0.73 2.80 17.13
CA ARG A 219 -1.35 1.52 16.79
C ARG A 219 -1.47 0.60 18.01
N ALA A 220 -0.39 0.44 18.79
CA ALA A 220 -0.42 -0.37 20.01
C ALA A 220 -1.33 0.25 21.09
N SER A 221 -1.36 1.58 21.19
CA SER A 221 -2.26 2.31 22.09
C SER A 221 -3.72 2.05 21.72
N LEU A 222 -4.06 2.17 20.43
CA LEU A 222 -5.40 1.90 19.94
C LEU A 222 -5.80 0.43 20.17
N GLN A 223 -4.91 -0.52 19.89
CA GLN A 223 -5.14 -1.94 20.18
C GLN A 223 -5.39 -2.20 21.67
N SER A 224 -4.66 -1.50 22.55
CA SER A 224 -4.85 -1.61 24.00
C SER A 224 -6.23 -1.08 24.43
N ILE A 225 -6.66 0.04 23.88
CA ILE A 225 -8.01 0.60 24.14
C ILE A 225 -9.08 -0.39 23.68
N TRP A 226 -8.94 -0.94 22.48
CA TRP A 226 -9.87 -1.93 21.97
C TRP A 226 -9.93 -3.17 22.85
N LEU A 227 -8.77 -3.72 23.24
CA LEU A 227 -8.73 -4.88 24.11
C LEU A 227 -9.39 -4.60 25.47
N ALA A 228 -9.11 -3.43 26.07
CA ALA A 228 -9.71 -3.02 27.33
C ALA A 228 -11.24 -2.89 27.20
N LEU A 229 -11.73 -2.20 26.16
CA LEU A 229 -13.16 -2.05 25.91
C LEU A 229 -13.83 -3.40 25.66
N THR A 230 -13.26 -4.24 24.81
CA THR A 230 -13.82 -5.55 24.48
C THR A 230 -13.88 -6.46 25.70
N THR A 231 -12.83 -6.44 26.53
CA THR A 231 -12.80 -7.16 27.80
C THR A 231 -13.87 -6.62 28.75
N GLY A 232 -14.00 -5.29 28.82
CA GLY A 232 -15.02 -4.61 29.61
C GLY A 232 -16.44 -5.00 29.22
N LEU A 233 -16.80 -4.83 27.94
CA LEU A 233 -18.10 -5.20 27.40
C LEU A 233 -18.40 -6.69 27.60
N PHE A 234 -17.41 -7.57 27.46
CA PHE A 234 -17.59 -9.00 27.72
C PHE A 234 -17.91 -9.28 29.18
N ILE A 235 -17.17 -8.67 30.12
CA ILE A 235 -17.42 -8.84 31.56
C ILE A 235 -18.80 -8.27 31.91
N ILE A 236 -19.11 -7.05 31.47
CA ILE A 236 -20.39 -6.37 31.72
C ILE A 236 -21.55 -7.24 31.22
N GLY A 237 -21.55 -7.66 29.95
CA GLY A 237 -22.62 -8.48 29.41
C GLY A 237 -22.75 -9.84 30.11
N THR A 238 -21.64 -10.44 30.55
CA THR A 238 -21.67 -11.68 31.33
C THR A 238 -22.28 -11.46 32.72
N VAL A 239 -21.93 -10.36 33.40
CA VAL A 239 -22.47 -9.99 34.71
C VAL A 239 -23.96 -9.70 34.64
N GLU A 240 -24.43 -9.02 33.59
CA GLU A 240 -25.85 -8.77 33.37
C GLU A 240 -26.65 -10.06 33.16
N LEU A 241 -26.18 -10.96 32.29
CA LEU A 241 -26.89 -12.23 32.02
C LEU A 241 -26.85 -13.20 33.22
N THR A 242 -25.77 -13.22 33.99
CA THR A 242 -25.69 -14.06 35.19
C THR A 242 -26.60 -13.54 36.30
N ALA A 243 -26.71 -12.23 36.44
CA ALA A 243 -27.65 -11.61 37.38
C ALA A 243 -29.11 -11.86 37.00
N LEU A 244 -29.43 -11.81 35.71
CA LEU A 244 -30.74 -12.21 35.20
C LEU A 244 -31.13 -13.62 35.62
N VAL A 245 -30.21 -14.56 35.46
CA VAL A 245 -30.45 -15.96 35.87
C VAL A 245 -30.63 -16.05 37.38
N ALA A 246 -29.82 -15.33 38.16
CA ALA A 246 -29.95 -15.31 39.62
C ALA A 246 -31.30 -14.74 40.07
N LEU A 247 -31.72 -13.60 39.50
CA LEU A 247 -33.01 -12.97 39.82
C LEU A 247 -34.18 -13.84 39.39
N TRP A 248 -34.08 -14.54 38.25
CA TRP A 248 -35.10 -15.50 37.85
C TRP A 248 -35.22 -16.71 38.79
N ILE A 249 -34.11 -17.17 39.36
CA ILE A 249 -34.11 -18.27 40.35
C ILE A 249 -34.79 -17.83 41.65
N VAL A 250 -34.57 -16.58 42.07
CA VAL A 250 -35.15 -16.02 43.31
C VAL A 250 -36.63 -15.68 43.13
N ASP A 251 -37.00 -15.09 42.00
CA ASP A 251 -38.36 -14.67 41.68
C ASP A 251 -38.81 -15.24 40.33
N ASN A 252 -39.71 -16.22 40.39
CA ASN A 252 -40.25 -16.88 39.21
C ASN A 252 -41.12 -15.96 38.33
N ASP A 253 -41.63 -14.85 38.88
CA ASP A 253 -42.43 -13.87 38.15
C ASP A 253 -41.57 -12.77 37.50
N PHE A 254 -40.29 -12.68 37.89
CA PHE A 254 -39.33 -11.70 37.37
C PHE A 254 -39.20 -11.68 35.83
N PRO A 255 -39.29 -12.80 35.08
CA PRO A 255 -39.25 -12.80 33.61
C PRO A 255 -40.35 -11.96 32.94
N GLY A 256 -41.46 -11.71 33.64
CA GLY A 256 -42.53 -10.83 33.17
C GLY A 256 -42.21 -9.34 33.28
N SER A 257 -41.14 -8.97 33.99
CA SER A 257 -40.77 -7.58 34.23
C SER A 257 -40.11 -6.93 33.00
N PRO A 258 -40.35 -5.62 32.76
CA PRO A 258 -39.64 -4.89 31.72
C PRO A 258 -38.12 -4.81 31.98
N VAL A 259 -37.71 -4.88 33.26
CA VAL A 259 -36.30 -4.91 33.67
C VAL A 259 -35.62 -6.18 33.17
N PHE A 260 -36.28 -7.34 33.28
CA PHE A 260 -35.75 -8.62 32.77
C PHE A 260 -35.50 -8.56 31.26
N ALA A 261 -36.50 -8.13 30.48
CA ALA A 261 -36.39 -8.02 29.04
C ALA A 261 -35.25 -7.07 28.63
N PHE A 262 -35.14 -5.93 29.33
CA PHE A 262 -34.10 -4.95 29.06
C PHE A 262 -32.69 -5.49 29.34
N LEU A 263 -32.43 -6.02 30.55
CA LEU A 263 -31.12 -6.56 30.92
C LEU A 263 -30.72 -7.69 29.97
N THR A 264 -31.71 -8.45 29.46
CA THR A 264 -31.44 -9.57 28.55
C THR A 264 -30.97 -9.04 27.22
N VAL A 265 -31.67 -8.04 26.67
CA VAL A 265 -31.30 -7.41 25.40
C VAL A 265 -29.92 -6.73 25.53
N MET A 266 -29.66 -6.03 26.64
CA MET A 266 -28.38 -5.35 26.86
C MET A 266 -27.22 -6.31 27.06
N GLY A 267 -27.37 -7.33 27.90
CA GLY A 267 -26.32 -8.31 28.11
C GLY A 267 -25.99 -9.07 26.84
N ILE A 268 -27.00 -9.41 26.03
CA ILE A 268 -26.80 -9.99 24.70
C ILE A 268 -26.10 -8.98 23.78
N LEU A 269 -26.53 -7.73 23.75
CA LEU A 269 -25.93 -6.70 22.90
C LEU A 269 -24.47 -6.46 23.25
N ASP A 270 -24.11 -6.33 24.53
CA ASP A 270 -22.73 -6.11 24.97
C ASP A 270 -21.84 -7.31 24.67
N LEU A 271 -22.35 -8.54 24.80
CA LEU A 271 -21.62 -9.74 24.35
C LEU A 271 -21.46 -9.81 22.82
N LEU A 272 -22.48 -9.42 22.05
CA LEU A 272 -22.40 -9.36 20.60
C LEU A 272 -21.40 -8.28 20.16
N LEU A 273 -21.44 -7.11 20.77
CA LEU A 273 -20.52 -6.01 20.55
C LEU A 273 -19.08 -6.43 20.91
N ALA A 274 -18.86 -7.02 22.08
CA ALA A 274 -17.57 -7.57 22.47
C ALA A 274 -17.07 -8.58 21.43
N SER A 275 -17.93 -9.51 20.98
CA SER A 275 -17.60 -10.50 19.95
C SER A 275 -17.21 -9.83 18.63
N VAL A 276 -17.94 -8.80 18.20
CA VAL A 276 -17.64 -8.03 16.98
C VAL A 276 -16.28 -7.33 17.09
N PHE A 277 -15.93 -6.77 18.24
CA PHE A 277 -14.66 -6.05 18.44
C PHE A 277 -13.44 -6.95 18.65
N LEU A 278 -13.64 -8.20 19.10
CA LEU A 278 -12.56 -9.18 19.17
C LEU A 278 -11.94 -9.48 17.79
N TYR A 279 -12.69 -9.32 16.70
CA TYR A 279 -12.21 -9.64 15.37
C TYR A 279 -11.69 -8.38 14.65
N ASP A 280 -10.36 -8.30 14.53
CA ASP A 280 -9.62 -7.31 13.72
C ASP A 280 -10.24 -7.13 12.33
N LYS A 281 -10.66 -8.23 11.72
CA LYS A 281 -11.31 -8.23 10.41
C LYS A 281 -12.60 -7.42 10.42
N VAL A 282 -13.50 -7.65 11.36
CA VAL A 282 -14.80 -6.96 11.37
C VAL A 282 -14.60 -5.46 11.57
N ARG A 283 -13.67 -5.07 12.44
CA ARG A 283 -13.29 -3.65 12.62
C ARG A 283 -12.78 -3.02 11.32
N GLY A 284 -11.90 -3.71 10.62
CA GLY A 284 -11.41 -3.30 9.31
C GLY A 284 -12.55 -3.14 8.29
N HIS A 285 -13.51 -4.06 8.26
CA HIS A 285 -14.67 -3.99 7.36
C HIS A 285 -15.61 -2.83 7.70
N VAL A 286 -15.88 -2.58 8.98
CA VAL A 286 -16.70 -1.43 9.42
C VAL A 286 -16.00 -0.13 9.04
N HIS A 287 -14.70 -0.02 9.30
CA HIS A 287 -13.93 1.16 8.95
C HIS A 287 -13.88 1.37 7.43
N GLU A 288 -13.62 0.31 6.66
CA GLU A 288 -13.64 0.33 5.20
C GLU A 288 -15.01 0.77 4.66
N TYR A 289 -16.09 0.20 5.19
CA TYR A 289 -17.45 0.57 4.84
C TYR A 289 -17.70 2.06 5.09
N LEU A 290 -17.38 2.55 6.30
CA LEU A 290 -17.53 3.96 6.65
C LEU A 290 -16.68 4.89 5.75
N CYS A 291 -15.44 4.50 5.45
CA CYS A 291 -14.60 5.25 4.53
C CYS A 291 -15.15 5.22 3.09
N SER A 292 -15.76 4.11 2.66
CA SER A 292 -16.35 3.97 1.32
C SER A 292 -17.62 4.81 1.14
N LEU A 293 -18.36 5.08 2.21
CA LEU A 293 -19.53 5.97 2.18
C LEU A 293 -19.13 7.44 1.95
N VAL A 294 -17.92 7.82 2.36
CA VAL A 294 -17.44 9.21 2.33
C VAL A 294 -16.53 9.48 1.13
N LEU A 295 -15.71 8.50 0.74
CA LEU A 295 -14.66 8.68 -0.26
C LEU A 295 -14.66 7.62 -1.36
N GLU A 296 -14.26 8.08 -2.54
CA GLU A 296 -13.77 7.22 -3.62
C GLU A 296 -12.45 6.54 -3.23
N ARG A 297 -12.23 5.33 -3.75
CA ARG A 297 -11.03 4.51 -3.48
C ARG A 297 -9.72 5.22 -3.83
N GLU A 298 -9.71 6.03 -4.88
CA GLU A 298 -8.53 6.81 -5.28
C GLU A 298 -8.12 7.84 -4.21
N ALA A 299 -9.11 8.50 -3.60
CA ALA A 299 -8.89 9.50 -2.57
C ALA A 299 -8.32 8.86 -1.29
N GLN A 300 -8.73 7.63 -0.96
CA GLN A 300 -8.19 6.86 0.16
C GLN A 300 -6.72 6.48 -0.06
N GLN A 301 -6.36 6.03 -1.25
CA GLN A 301 -4.98 5.71 -1.62
C GLN A 301 -4.08 6.95 -1.63
N ALA A 302 -4.61 8.07 -2.11
CA ALA A 302 -3.92 9.36 -2.08
C ALA A 302 -3.65 9.80 -0.63
N ALA A 303 -4.61 9.62 0.29
CA ALA A 303 -4.42 9.90 1.71
C ALA A 303 -3.27 9.10 2.33
N ALA A 304 -3.02 7.87 1.88
CA ALA A 304 -1.86 7.07 2.31
C ALA A 304 -0.55 7.77 1.99
N VAL A 305 -0.43 8.26 0.76
CA VAL A 305 0.75 8.98 0.30
C VAL A 305 0.93 10.29 1.07
N ALA A 306 -0.16 11.02 1.34
CA ALA A 306 -0.12 12.23 2.15
C ALA A 306 0.34 11.94 3.60
N ALA A 307 -0.08 10.83 4.19
CA ALA A 307 0.36 10.41 5.51
C ALA A 307 1.87 10.07 5.56
N LEU A 308 2.44 9.54 4.48
CA LEU A 308 3.90 9.31 4.36
C LEU A 308 4.73 10.60 4.39
N ILE A 309 4.15 11.74 3.96
CA ILE A 309 4.83 13.06 3.95
C ILE A 309 4.95 13.67 5.37
N GLY A 310 4.40 13.02 6.40
CA GLY A 310 4.69 13.37 7.79
C GLY A 310 4.15 14.74 8.22
N GLY A 311 3.04 15.19 7.64
CA GLY A 311 2.35 16.44 8.02
C GLY A 311 2.90 17.72 7.38
N ILE A 312 4.00 17.63 6.62
CA ILE A 312 4.55 18.75 5.86
C ILE A 312 3.53 19.19 4.79
N ASP A 313 3.44 20.50 4.52
CA ASP A 313 2.61 21.00 3.42
C ASP A 313 3.12 20.50 2.06
N ALA A 314 2.20 20.19 1.13
CA ALA A 314 2.58 19.66 -0.17
C ALA A 314 3.53 20.59 -0.94
N SER A 315 3.36 21.92 -0.82
CA SER A 315 4.26 22.90 -1.44
C SER A 315 5.62 22.94 -0.77
N GLN A 316 5.66 22.83 0.56
CA GLN A 316 6.91 22.76 1.33
C GLN A 316 7.67 21.46 1.02
N ALA A 317 6.97 20.33 0.94
CA ALA A 317 7.53 19.04 0.56
C ALA A 317 8.11 19.09 -0.86
N LEU A 318 7.42 19.74 -1.81
CA LEU A 318 7.94 19.94 -3.17
C LEU A 318 9.17 20.85 -3.22
N THR A 319 9.15 21.99 -2.52
CA THR A 319 10.31 22.89 -2.43
C THR A 319 11.50 22.18 -1.80
N LEU A 320 11.26 21.40 -0.74
CA LEU A 320 12.28 20.59 -0.11
C LEU A 320 12.82 19.56 -1.08
N ALA A 321 11.94 18.76 -1.71
CA ALA A 321 12.32 17.73 -2.66
C ALA A 321 13.17 18.29 -3.80
N ARG A 322 12.77 19.40 -4.42
CA ARG A 322 13.54 20.07 -5.48
C ARG A 322 14.96 20.44 -5.05
N ARG A 323 15.15 20.82 -3.79
CA ARG A 323 16.46 21.20 -3.25
C ARG A 323 17.35 19.97 -2.96
N CYS A 324 16.76 18.86 -2.52
CA CYS A 324 17.50 17.66 -2.13
C CYS A 324 17.42 16.52 -3.15
N PHE A 325 16.79 16.71 -4.31
CA PHE A 325 16.70 15.67 -5.32
C PHE A 325 18.06 15.48 -6.00
N ARG A 326 18.64 14.30 -5.77
CA ARG A 326 19.96 13.90 -6.24
C ARG A 326 19.87 12.53 -6.88
N ALA A 327 20.82 12.22 -7.76
CA ALA A 327 20.99 10.91 -8.35
C ALA A 327 22.46 10.51 -8.35
N LEU A 328 22.70 9.21 -8.27
CA LEU A 328 24.02 8.59 -8.36
C LEU A 328 24.26 8.11 -9.80
N PRO A 329 25.27 8.64 -10.51
CA PRO A 329 25.75 8.00 -11.74
C PRO A 329 26.18 6.55 -11.47
N PHE A 330 25.70 5.60 -12.28
CA PHE A 330 25.95 4.18 -11.99
C PHE A 330 27.45 3.78 -11.97
N ASP A 331 28.27 4.47 -12.76
CA ASP A 331 29.73 4.31 -12.79
C ASP A 331 30.44 4.72 -11.49
N GLU A 332 29.77 5.45 -10.60
CA GLU A 332 30.23 5.77 -9.25
C GLU A 332 29.82 4.73 -8.19
N LEU A 333 28.90 3.82 -8.53
CA LEU A 333 28.45 2.75 -7.64
C LEU A 333 29.42 1.56 -7.68
N ARG A 334 29.82 1.06 -6.50
CA ARG A 334 30.64 -0.14 -6.36
C ARG A 334 29.86 -1.25 -5.67
N GLU A 335 30.27 -2.50 -5.88
CA GLU A 335 29.67 -3.66 -5.21
C GLU A 335 29.71 -3.53 -3.68
N ALA A 336 30.84 -3.04 -3.16
CA ALA A 336 31.05 -2.83 -1.73
C ALA A 336 30.03 -1.85 -1.12
N ASP A 337 29.51 -0.90 -1.90
CA ASP A 337 28.52 0.06 -1.43
C ASP A 337 27.16 -0.61 -1.11
N LEU A 338 26.91 -1.80 -1.65
CA LEU A 338 25.68 -2.59 -1.44
C LEU A 338 25.78 -3.64 -0.33
N LEU A 339 26.92 -3.75 0.36
CA LEU A 339 27.16 -4.72 1.43
C LEU A 339 26.34 -4.44 2.70
N SER A 340 26.15 -3.16 3.04
CA SER A 340 25.39 -2.74 4.22
C SER A 340 24.70 -1.40 3.98
N ASN A 341 23.70 -1.12 4.80
CA ASN A 341 23.03 0.20 4.83
C ASN A 341 23.87 1.29 5.53
N SER A 342 25.06 0.97 6.04
CA SER A 342 25.96 1.92 6.70
C SER A 342 26.53 2.91 5.70
N ASP A 343 26.59 4.20 6.02
CA ASP A 343 27.13 5.21 5.11
C ASP A 343 28.57 4.87 4.63
N THR A 344 28.78 4.91 3.31
CA THR A 344 30.07 4.67 2.65
C THR A 344 30.63 5.92 1.99
N GLY A 345 30.07 7.10 2.29
CA GLY A 345 30.38 8.34 1.59
C GLY A 345 29.77 8.39 0.18
N LEU A 346 28.72 7.61 -0.07
CA LEU A 346 28.03 7.60 -1.36
C LEU A 346 27.37 8.95 -1.68
N HIS A 347 26.92 9.67 -0.65
CA HIS A 347 26.24 10.95 -0.82
C HIS A 347 27.10 11.97 -1.58
N SER A 348 28.40 12.04 -1.31
CA SER A 348 29.32 12.96 -1.99
C SER A 348 29.55 12.63 -3.46
N ARG A 349 29.20 11.41 -3.91
CA ARG A 349 29.29 10.97 -5.32
C ARG A 349 27.99 11.23 -6.10
N THR A 350 26.93 11.69 -5.43
CA THR A 350 25.67 12.02 -6.09
C THR A 350 25.72 13.42 -6.71
N VAL A 351 24.97 13.61 -7.79
CA VAL A 351 24.76 14.90 -8.44
C VAL A 351 23.35 15.41 -8.19
N ALA A 352 23.19 16.73 -8.05
CA ALA A 352 21.86 17.34 -8.00
C ALA A 352 21.20 17.25 -9.38
N VAL A 353 19.94 16.85 -9.43
CA VAL A 353 19.19 16.65 -10.68
C VAL A 353 17.79 17.25 -10.56
N GLN A 354 17.19 17.62 -11.69
CA GLN A 354 15.79 18.06 -11.70
C GLN A 354 14.84 16.87 -11.62
N LEU A 355 13.60 17.11 -11.17
CA LEU A 355 12.54 16.10 -11.23
C LEU A 355 12.34 15.69 -12.70
N GLY A 356 12.24 14.39 -12.97
CA GLY A 356 12.15 13.84 -14.32
C GLY A 356 13.50 13.54 -14.98
N GLU A 357 14.62 14.02 -14.46
CA GLU A 357 15.95 13.72 -15.02
C GLU A 357 16.51 12.38 -14.54
N CYS A 358 16.17 11.97 -13.30
CA CYS A 358 16.60 10.69 -12.75
C CYS A 358 15.97 9.52 -13.51
N ASP A 359 16.80 8.62 -14.03
CA ASP A 359 16.32 7.55 -14.90
C ASP A 359 15.59 6.46 -14.13
N VAL A 360 16.04 6.17 -12.90
CA VAL A 360 15.51 5.03 -12.17
C VAL A 360 15.56 5.23 -10.66
N PHE A 361 14.48 4.86 -9.99
CA PHE A 361 14.44 4.65 -8.54
C PHE A 361 14.77 3.18 -8.26
N LEU A 362 15.79 2.92 -7.44
CA LEU A 362 16.22 1.56 -7.08
C LEU A 362 15.57 1.08 -5.78
N SER A 363 14.54 0.26 -5.90
CA SER A 363 13.92 -0.44 -4.76
C SER A 363 14.58 -1.81 -4.56
N HIS A 364 15.10 -2.08 -3.36
CA HIS A 364 15.82 -3.31 -3.07
C HIS A 364 15.86 -3.63 -1.57
N SER A 365 16.17 -4.88 -1.21
CA SER A 365 16.41 -5.26 0.19
C SER A 365 17.91 -5.25 0.52
N TRP A 366 18.27 -4.56 1.61
CA TRP A 366 19.63 -4.61 2.18
C TRP A 366 20.03 -5.98 2.71
N ARG A 367 19.08 -6.91 2.90
CA ARG A 367 19.34 -8.28 3.41
C ARG A 367 19.67 -9.29 2.30
N ASP A 368 19.43 -8.95 1.03
CA ASP A 368 19.79 -9.81 -0.09
C ASP A 368 21.30 -9.73 -0.39
N ASN A 369 21.85 -10.82 -0.96
CA ASN A 369 23.27 -10.92 -1.31
C ASN A 369 23.73 -9.73 -2.19
N ALA A 370 24.71 -8.97 -1.69
CA ALA A 370 25.18 -7.74 -2.34
C ALA A 370 25.80 -7.97 -3.72
N ALA A 371 26.64 -9.01 -3.87
CA ALA A 371 27.30 -9.33 -5.14
C ALA A 371 26.29 -9.68 -6.23
N ALA A 372 25.33 -10.56 -5.92
CA ALA A 372 24.29 -10.96 -6.85
C ALA A 372 23.32 -9.81 -7.19
N LYS A 373 23.02 -8.94 -6.21
CA LYS A 373 22.26 -7.69 -6.41
C LYS A 373 23.00 -6.74 -7.37
N PHE A 374 24.28 -6.51 -7.15
CA PHE A 374 25.11 -5.66 -8.00
C PHE A 374 25.22 -6.22 -9.42
N ALA A 375 25.36 -7.53 -9.57
CA ALA A 375 25.37 -8.21 -10.87
C ALA A 375 24.03 -8.04 -11.62
N ALA A 376 22.89 -8.19 -10.93
CA ALA A 376 21.57 -7.95 -11.50
C ALA A 376 21.38 -6.49 -11.94
N LEU A 377 21.79 -5.54 -11.09
CA LEU A 377 21.76 -4.12 -11.39
C LEU A 377 22.65 -3.77 -12.59
N ARG A 378 23.90 -4.25 -12.62
CA ARG A 378 24.84 -4.06 -13.73
C ARG A 378 24.28 -4.58 -15.05
N THR A 379 23.62 -5.74 -15.03
CA THR A 379 22.97 -6.31 -16.22
C THR A 379 21.92 -5.34 -16.79
N TRP A 380 21.08 -4.77 -15.93
CA TRP A 380 20.09 -3.77 -16.33
C TRP A 380 20.75 -2.47 -16.84
N CYS A 381 21.79 -1.98 -16.16
CA CYS A 381 22.52 -0.79 -16.57
C CYS A 381 23.20 -0.94 -17.93
N THR A 382 23.76 -2.12 -18.25
CA THR A 382 24.33 -2.39 -19.58
C THR A 382 23.26 -2.36 -20.68
N GLU A 383 22.05 -2.88 -20.43
CA GLU A 383 20.94 -2.77 -21.39
C GLU A 383 20.50 -1.32 -21.56
N PHE A 384 20.43 -0.55 -20.47
CA PHE A 384 20.14 0.88 -20.51
C PHE A 384 21.19 1.65 -21.33
N GLU A 385 22.47 1.44 -21.06
CA GLU A 385 23.59 2.08 -21.76
C GLU A 385 23.59 1.77 -23.26
N HIS A 386 23.29 0.52 -23.62
CA HIS A 386 23.17 0.13 -25.02
C HIS A 386 22.06 0.91 -25.76
N VAL A 387 20.94 1.18 -25.09
CA VAL A 387 19.80 1.91 -25.68
C VAL A 387 20.01 3.43 -25.67
N HIS A 388 20.61 3.97 -24.60
CA HIS A 388 20.68 5.42 -24.37
C HIS A 388 22.06 6.04 -24.60
N GLY A 389 23.11 5.23 -24.81
CA GLY A 389 24.48 5.69 -25.06
C GLY A 389 25.17 6.34 -23.85
N ARG A 390 24.63 6.19 -22.63
CA ARG A 390 25.19 6.73 -21.39
C ARG A 390 24.80 5.88 -20.17
N PRO A 391 25.58 5.92 -19.07
CA PRO A 391 25.18 5.27 -17.82
C PRO A 391 23.88 5.88 -17.27
N PRO A 392 23.04 5.08 -16.59
CA PRO A 392 21.83 5.58 -15.94
C PRO A 392 22.15 6.41 -14.70
N LEU A 393 21.30 7.41 -14.43
CA LEU A 393 21.23 8.11 -13.16
C LEU A 393 20.28 7.37 -12.23
N VAL A 394 20.81 6.90 -11.09
CA VAL A 394 20.10 6.02 -10.15
C VAL A 394 19.79 6.78 -8.87
N TRP A 395 18.53 6.81 -8.47
CA TRP A 395 18.15 7.20 -7.12
C TRP A 395 18.26 5.97 -6.20
N LEU A 396 19.20 6.02 -5.26
CA LEU A 396 19.45 4.98 -4.25
C LEU A 396 19.33 5.62 -2.87
N ASP A 397 18.46 5.07 -2.01
CA ASP A 397 18.17 5.56 -0.66
C ASP A 397 19.43 6.01 0.12
N LYS A 398 20.41 5.12 0.26
CA LYS A 398 21.67 5.37 0.98
C LYS A 398 22.51 6.51 0.38
N ALA A 399 22.46 6.69 -0.94
CA ALA A 399 23.26 7.72 -1.62
C ALA A 399 22.53 9.06 -1.64
N CYS A 400 21.23 9.05 -1.97
CA CYS A 400 20.47 10.25 -2.26
C CYS A 400 19.85 10.90 -1.02
N ILE A 401 19.64 10.14 0.06
CA ILE A 401 19.19 10.67 1.35
C ILE A 401 20.38 11.15 2.16
N ASP A 402 20.27 12.36 2.72
CA ASP A 402 21.15 12.84 3.77
C ASP A 402 20.98 11.98 5.03
N GLN A 403 21.96 11.11 5.29
CA GLN A 403 21.94 10.20 6.43
C GLN A 403 21.96 10.93 7.79
N SER A 404 22.30 12.22 7.82
CA SER A 404 22.20 13.05 9.02
C SER A 404 20.77 13.58 9.29
N ASN A 405 19.88 13.52 8.30
CA ASN A 405 18.52 14.04 8.39
C ASN A 405 17.50 13.18 7.62
N ILE A 406 17.49 11.88 7.92
CA ILE A 406 16.69 10.87 7.22
C ILE A 406 15.19 11.22 7.21
N GLU A 407 14.63 11.68 8.33
CA GLU A 407 13.18 11.94 8.44
C GLU A 407 12.69 13.00 7.46
N LYS A 408 13.49 14.05 7.25
CA LYS A 408 13.16 15.17 6.37
C LYS A 408 13.14 14.74 4.91
N ASP A 409 14.10 13.92 4.49
CA ASP A 409 14.17 13.41 3.12
C ASP A 409 13.15 12.30 2.88
N LEU A 410 12.85 11.46 3.87
CA LEU A 410 11.80 10.45 3.77
C LEU A 410 10.41 11.08 3.54
N ALA A 411 10.15 12.26 4.11
CA ALA A 411 8.90 12.99 3.83
C ALA A 411 8.77 13.40 2.35
N CYS A 412 9.88 13.49 1.60
CA CYS A 412 9.91 13.79 0.17
C CYS A 412 9.85 12.54 -0.72
N LEU A 413 9.84 11.33 -0.14
CA LEU A 413 9.91 10.07 -0.88
C LEU A 413 8.85 9.94 -2.00
N PRO A 414 7.57 10.31 -1.80
CA PRO A 414 6.59 10.27 -2.90
C PRO A 414 6.98 11.15 -4.10
N ILE A 415 7.60 12.29 -3.84
CA ILE A 415 8.03 13.23 -4.88
C ILE A 415 9.28 12.71 -5.58
N PHE A 416 10.20 12.08 -4.85
CA PHE A 416 11.37 11.42 -5.44
C PHE A 416 10.98 10.27 -6.37
N LEU A 417 10.02 9.44 -5.97
CA LEU A 417 9.47 8.37 -6.80
C LEU A 417 8.80 8.94 -8.06
N ALA A 418 7.98 9.98 -7.91
CA ALA A 418 7.34 10.67 -9.04
C ALA A 418 8.37 11.30 -10.00
N GLY A 419 9.48 11.82 -9.44
CA GLY A 419 10.58 12.43 -10.17
C GLY A 419 11.50 11.45 -10.90
N CYS A 420 11.35 10.13 -10.70
CA CYS A 420 12.13 9.12 -11.42
C CYS A 420 11.35 8.58 -12.63
N LYS A 421 12.03 8.35 -13.76
CA LYS A 421 11.38 7.81 -14.98
C LYS A 421 10.93 6.37 -14.80
N HIS A 422 11.71 5.54 -14.11
CA HIS A 422 11.40 4.12 -13.88
C HIS A 422 11.50 3.74 -12.39
N LEU A 423 10.80 2.67 -12.02
CA LEU A 423 11.03 1.96 -10.76
C LEU A 423 11.72 0.63 -11.07
N LEU A 424 12.97 0.46 -10.63
CA LEU A 424 13.69 -0.81 -10.74
C LEU A 424 13.67 -1.54 -9.40
N ILE A 425 13.07 -2.71 -9.41
CA ILE A 425 12.95 -3.61 -8.28
C ILE A 425 14.02 -4.70 -8.44
N VAL A 426 15.11 -4.59 -7.67
CA VAL A 426 16.12 -5.66 -7.61
C VAL A 426 15.76 -6.57 -6.44
N ALA A 427 15.03 -7.65 -6.76
CA ALA A 427 14.39 -8.49 -5.75
C ALA A 427 15.08 -9.85 -5.60
N GLY A 428 15.51 -10.14 -4.37
CA GLY A 428 15.90 -11.48 -3.92
C GLY A 428 14.90 -12.06 -2.92
N PRO A 429 15.28 -13.15 -2.22
CA PRO A 429 14.39 -13.86 -1.30
C PRO A 429 13.86 -13.02 -0.14
N THR A 430 14.57 -11.94 0.26
CA THR A 430 14.17 -11.12 1.40
C THR A 430 13.39 -9.86 1.01
N TYR A 431 13.18 -9.58 -0.29
CA TYR A 431 12.54 -8.35 -0.75
C TYR A 431 11.16 -8.12 -0.14
N THR A 432 10.28 -9.12 -0.16
CA THR A 432 8.92 -9.03 0.40
C THR A 432 8.87 -9.02 1.92
N THR A 433 9.99 -9.31 2.58
CA THR A 433 10.10 -9.20 4.05
C THR A 433 10.33 -7.75 4.50
N ARG A 434 10.50 -6.80 3.57
CA ARG A 434 10.77 -5.39 3.86
C ARG A 434 9.53 -4.54 3.55
N LEU A 435 8.91 -3.97 4.58
CA LEU A 435 7.67 -3.20 4.40
C LEU A 435 7.90 -1.93 3.57
N TRP A 436 9.03 -1.25 3.78
CA TRP A 436 9.42 -0.07 2.98
C TRP A 436 9.48 -0.35 1.47
N CYS A 437 9.97 -1.52 1.06
CA CYS A 437 10.03 -1.88 -0.36
C CYS A 437 8.62 -1.97 -0.98
N ALA A 438 7.65 -2.54 -0.26
CA ALA A 438 6.27 -2.60 -0.73
C ALA A 438 5.60 -1.20 -0.76
N VAL A 439 5.92 -0.34 0.22
CA VAL A 439 5.45 1.05 0.25
C VAL A 439 6.01 1.86 -0.92
N GLU A 440 7.25 1.65 -1.32
CA GLU A 440 7.85 2.30 -2.50
C GLU A 440 7.11 1.91 -3.79
N VAL A 441 6.84 0.61 -3.99
CA VAL A 441 6.08 0.12 -5.15
C VAL A 441 4.70 0.74 -5.20
N PHE A 442 3.98 0.71 -4.08
CA PHE A 442 2.66 1.30 -3.99
C PHE A 442 2.69 2.82 -4.25
N THR A 443 3.60 3.54 -3.59
CA THR A 443 3.74 4.99 -3.73
C THR A 443 4.05 5.37 -5.17
N PHE A 444 4.94 4.64 -5.85
CA PHE A 444 5.24 4.87 -7.27
C PHE A 444 3.97 4.82 -8.13
N MET A 445 3.15 3.79 -7.96
CA MET A 445 1.90 3.64 -8.72
C MET A 445 0.92 4.78 -8.42
N GLN A 446 0.78 5.16 -7.15
CA GLN A 446 -0.11 6.27 -6.75
C GLN A 446 0.31 7.63 -7.28
N MET A 447 1.60 7.84 -7.46
CA MET A 447 2.13 9.09 -8.00
C MET A 447 1.99 9.20 -9.53
N GLY A 448 1.31 8.26 -10.18
CA GLY A 448 1.14 8.20 -11.64
C GLY A 448 2.18 7.32 -12.34
N GLY A 449 2.89 6.49 -11.59
CA GLY A 449 3.65 5.39 -12.16
C GLY A 449 2.72 4.39 -12.85
N SER A 450 3.22 3.81 -13.94
CA SER A 450 2.50 2.80 -14.72
C SER A 450 3.28 1.49 -14.73
N PHE A 451 2.60 0.37 -14.98
CA PHE A 451 3.23 -0.96 -14.94
C PHE A 451 4.38 -1.09 -15.96
N ASP A 452 4.29 -0.41 -17.10
CA ASP A 452 5.33 -0.40 -18.12
C ASP A 452 6.63 0.27 -17.65
N ARG A 453 6.53 1.17 -16.67
CA ARG A 453 7.66 1.88 -16.03
C ARG A 453 8.27 1.13 -14.86
N VAL A 454 7.67 0.05 -14.40
CA VAL A 454 8.22 -0.83 -13.35
C VAL A 454 9.06 -1.93 -13.99
N THR A 455 10.28 -2.16 -13.53
CA THR A 455 11.12 -3.28 -13.99
C THR A 455 11.54 -4.13 -12.81
N VAL A 456 11.41 -5.45 -12.93
CA VAL A 456 11.82 -6.40 -11.89
C VAL A 456 13.05 -7.15 -12.38
N ALA A 457 14.18 -6.94 -11.69
CA ALA A 457 15.45 -7.62 -11.92
C ALA A 457 15.65 -8.69 -10.83
N PRO A 458 15.43 -9.98 -11.12
CA PRO A 458 15.61 -11.04 -10.13
C PRO A 458 17.09 -11.20 -9.75
N ILE A 459 17.36 -11.36 -8.46
CA ILE A 459 18.68 -11.77 -7.98
C ILE A 459 18.84 -13.27 -8.23
N VAL A 460 19.77 -13.63 -9.13
CA VAL A 460 20.14 -15.02 -9.40
C VAL A 460 21.48 -15.30 -8.73
N ILE A 461 21.47 -16.19 -7.73
CA ILE A 461 22.71 -16.70 -7.14
C ILE A 461 23.21 -17.80 -8.08
N ILE A 462 24.19 -17.46 -8.92
CA ILE A 462 24.76 -18.39 -9.89
C ILE A 462 25.88 -19.16 -9.21
N ASP A 463 25.61 -20.42 -8.86
CA ASP A 463 26.69 -21.40 -8.72
C ASP A 463 27.21 -21.77 -10.12
N ASN A 464 28.54 -21.81 -10.28
CA ASN A 464 29.23 -21.87 -11.57
C ASN A 464 28.86 -23.08 -12.46
N SER A 465 28.14 -24.08 -11.95
CA SER A 465 27.87 -25.36 -12.64
C SER A 465 26.54 -25.44 -13.41
N ALA A 466 25.56 -24.52 -13.24
CA ALA A 466 24.21 -24.72 -13.80
C ALA A 466 23.45 -23.43 -14.21
N ARG A 467 24.06 -22.57 -15.03
CA ARG A 467 23.56 -21.22 -15.32
C ARG A 467 22.13 -21.11 -15.86
N SER A 468 21.66 -22.05 -16.68
CA SER A 468 20.35 -21.91 -17.36
C SER A 468 19.16 -22.39 -16.52
N SER A 469 19.27 -23.55 -15.86
CA SER A 469 18.19 -24.10 -15.03
C SER A 469 18.03 -23.31 -13.72
N ALA A 470 19.14 -22.87 -13.11
CA ALA A 470 19.12 -22.08 -11.88
C ALA A 470 18.41 -20.72 -12.05
N ALA A 471 18.63 -20.04 -13.18
CA ALA A 471 17.97 -18.76 -13.46
C ALA A 471 16.45 -18.91 -13.62
N ILE A 472 15.99 -20.00 -14.25
CA ILE A 472 14.56 -20.30 -14.39
C ILE A 472 13.94 -20.62 -13.02
N ALA A 473 14.62 -21.42 -12.20
CA ALA A 473 14.18 -21.75 -10.84
C ALA A 473 14.09 -20.49 -9.97
N ALA A 474 15.15 -19.68 -9.93
CA ALA A 474 15.18 -18.42 -9.17
C ALA A 474 14.06 -17.46 -9.58
N ARG A 475 13.75 -17.36 -10.87
CA ARG A 475 12.62 -16.54 -11.35
C ARG A 475 11.26 -17.09 -10.90
N LYS A 476 11.10 -18.41 -10.89
CA LYS A 476 9.87 -19.07 -10.40
C LYS A 476 9.71 -18.88 -8.89
N ASP A 477 10.80 -18.99 -8.14
CA ASP A 477 10.81 -18.75 -6.69
C ASP A 477 10.51 -17.31 -6.37
N LEU A 478 11.14 -16.36 -7.07
CA LEU A 478 10.85 -14.95 -6.89
C LEU A 478 9.37 -14.63 -7.18
N LYS A 479 8.81 -15.21 -8.25
CA LYS A 479 7.39 -15.05 -8.57
C LYS A 479 6.51 -15.46 -7.39
N ARG A 480 6.77 -16.62 -6.78
CA ARG A 480 6.06 -17.09 -5.59
C ARG A 480 6.23 -16.13 -4.42
N VAL A 481 7.47 -15.71 -4.14
CA VAL A 481 7.77 -14.79 -3.04
C VAL A 481 7.02 -13.45 -3.22
N LEU A 482 6.94 -12.92 -4.44
CA LEU A 482 6.20 -11.69 -4.76
C LEU A 482 4.67 -11.87 -4.72
N SER A 483 4.14 -13.02 -5.16
CA SER A 483 2.69 -13.31 -5.09
C SER A 483 2.20 -13.51 -3.67
N ASP A 484 3.09 -13.96 -2.79
CA ASP A 484 2.77 -14.31 -1.41
C ASP A 484 3.07 -13.15 -0.43
N PHE A 485 3.39 -11.95 -0.94
CA PHE A 485 3.68 -10.77 -0.13
C PHE A 485 2.59 -10.50 0.91
N ASP A 486 2.95 -10.31 2.18
CA ASP A 486 2.02 -9.94 3.24
C ASP A 486 2.64 -8.91 4.19
N ALA A 487 2.02 -7.73 4.24
CA ALA A 487 2.41 -6.62 5.08
C ALA A 487 2.46 -6.98 6.58
N ASN A 488 1.63 -7.90 7.06
CA ASN A 488 1.67 -8.35 8.46
C ASN A 488 3.02 -8.98 8.82
N HIS A 489 3.61 -9.72 7.88
CA HIS A 489 4.87 -10.43 8.05
C HIS A 489 6.10 -9.60 7.65
N ALA A 490 5.88 -8.48 6.96
CA ALA A 490 6.93 -7.56 6.57
C ALA A 490 7.50 -6.79 7.77
N GLN A 491 8.78 -6.46 7.68
CA GLN A 491 9.59 -5.85 8.73
C GLN A 491 10.16 -4.50 8.28
N CYS A 492 10.42 -3.63 9.25
CA CYS A 492 11.26 -2.44 9.07
C CYS A 492 12.55 -2.59 9.88
N TYR A 493 13.50 -1.66 9.68
CA TYR A 493 14.69 -1.61 10.52
C TYR A 493 14.33 -1.21 11.97
N HIS A 494 13.46 -0.20 12.11
CA HIS A 494 12.86 0.18 13.38
C HIS A 494 11.42 -0.33 13.49
N GLU A 495 11.04 -0.88 14.65
CA GLU A 495 9.66 -1.35 14.88
C GLU A 495 8.67 -0.17 14.90
N SER A 496 9.09 1.01 15.37
CA SER A 496 8.29 2.24 15.33
C SER A 496 7.91 2.63 13.89
N ASP A 497 8.82 2.49 12.92
CA ASP A 497 8.53 2.72 11.51
C ASP A 497 7.55 1.69 10.97
N ARG A 498 7.72 0.42 11.35
CA ARG A 498 6.78 -0.65 10.96
C ARG A 498 5.38 -0.32 11.44
N ASP A 499 5.22 0.00 12.72
CA ASP A 499 3.92 0.36 13.29
C ASP A 499 3.30 1.59 12.63
N ARG A 500 4.10 2.63 12.40
CA ARG A 500 3.67 3.85 11.70
C ARG A 500 3.18 3.53 10.29
N LEU A 501 3.95 2.76 9.52
CA LEU A 501 3.58 2.37 8.16
C LEU A 501 2.34 1.48 8.12
N LEU A 502 2.24 0.48 9.00
CA LEU A 502 1.06 -0.37 9.08
C LEU A 502 -0.17 0.43 9.47
N ALA A 503 -0.06 1.35 10.43
CA ALA A 503 -1.15 2.25 10.80
C ALA A 503 -1.59 3.13 9.62
N THR A 504 -0.63 3.69 8.86
CA THR A 504 -0.91 4.46 7.65
C THR A 504 -1.62 3.59 6.61
N ILE A 505 -1.15 2.38 6.35
CA ILE A 505 -1.75 1.45 5.39
C ILE A 505 -3.17 1.08 5.82
N GLU A 506 -3.38 0.66 7.07
CA GLU A 506 -4.71 0.31 7.61
C GLU A 506 -5.68 1.49 7.51
N THR A 507 -5.24 2.70 7.88
CA THR A 507 -6.05 3.91 7.78
C THR A 507 -6.50 4.17 6.34
N SER A 508 -5.61 3.93 5.37
CA SER A 508 -5.85 4.30 3.98
C SER A 508 -6.46 3.21 3.12
N PHE A 509 -6.38 1.95 3.51
CA PHE A 509 -6.93 0.82 2.77
C PHE A 509 -8.09 0.13 3.48
N GLY A 510 -8.38 0.53 4.73
CA GLY A 510 -9.32 -0.16 5.63
C GLY A 510 -8.78 -1.46 6.20
N SER A 511 -7.98 -2.20 5.41
CA SER A 511 -7.34 -3.45 5.82
C SER A 511 -5.96 -3.64 5.16
N LEU A 512 -5.10 -4.42 5.81
CA LEU A 512 -3.82 -4.83 5.23
C LEU A 512 -4.01 -5.78 4.03
N ASP A 513 -5.11 -6.53 3.96
CA ASP A 513 -5.42 -7.43 2.85
C ASP A 513 -5.64 -6.65 1.53
N ASN A 514 -6.31 -5.51 1.61
CA ASN A 514 -6.50 -4.62 0.45
C ASN A 514 -5.18 -4.06 -0.07
N PHE A 515 -4.26 -3.69 0.83
CA PHE A 515 -2.91 -3.27 0.46
C PHE A 515 -2.09 -4.42 -0.14
N ASN A 516 -2.12 -5.61 0.49
CA ASN A 516 -1.47 -6.81 -0.01
C ASN A 516 -1.95 -7.13 -1.43
N HIS A 517 -3.26 -7.08 -1.66
CA HIS A 517 -3.84 -7.29 -2.99
C HIS A 517 -3.34 -6.25 -4.00
N ALA A 518 -3.30 -4.96 -3.64
CA ALA A 518 -2.80 -3.91 -4.52
C ALA A 518 -1.32 -4.14 -4.92
N VAL A 519 -0.46 -4.45 -3.95
CA VAL A 519 0.97 -4.73 -4.19
C VAL A 519 1.16 -5.99 -5.02
N ARG A 520 0.47 -7.10 -4.70
CA ARG A 520 0.54 -8.35 -5.47
C ARG A 520 0.09 -8.16 -6.91
N THR A 521 -0.93 -7.34 -7.14
CA THR A 521 -1.44 -7.03 -8.49
C THR A 521 -0.36 -6.36 -9.35
N VAL A 522 0.44 -5.45 -8.79
CA VAL A 522 1.57 -4.82 -9.51
C VAL A 522 2.55 -5.86 -10.04
N PHE A 523 2.88 -6.87 -9.24
CA PHE A 523 3.81 -7.93 -9.65
C PHE A 523 3.20 -8.87 -10.70
N VAL A 524 1.93 -9.27 -10.51
CA VAL A 524 1.21 -10.16 -11.44
C VAL A 524 1.06 -9.50 -12.81
N ASP A 525 0.62 -8.24 -12.85
CA ASP A 525 0.38 -7.55 -14.11
C ASP A 525 1.69 -7.21 -14.83
N ARG A 526 2.75 -6.86 -14.08
CA ARG A 526 4.07 -6.67 -14.70
C ARG A 526 4.61 -7.95 -15.32
N GLU A 527 4.37 -9.10 -14.69
CA GLU A 527 4.78 -10.38 -15.27
C GLU A 527 4.01 -10.68 -16.57
N ARG A 528 2.68 -10.49 -16.56
CA ARG A 528 1.85 -10.64 -17.76
C ARG A 528 2.36 -9.77 -18.90
N GLU A 529 2.70 -8.53 -18.60
CA GLU A 529 3.23 -7.59 -19.59
C GLU A 529 4.62 -8.03 -20.10
N SER A 530 5.50 -8.50 -19.21
CA SER A 530 6.82 -9.01 -19.58
C SER A 530 6.73 -10.22 -20.50
N LEU A 531 5.80 -11.15 -20.21
CA LEU A 531 5.51 -12.29 -21.07
C LEU A 531 4.94 -11.84 -22.42
N ALA A 532 4.00 -10.89 -22.43
CA ALA A 532 3.43 -10.33 -23.65
C ALA A 532 4.52 -9.66 -24.52
N ARG A 533 5.44 -8.88 -23.92
CA ARG A 533 6.59 -8.30 -24.61
C ARG A 533 7.53 -9.36 -25.16
N ALA A 534 7.84 -10.41 -24.40
CA ALA A 534 8.65 -11.53 -24.87
C ALA A 534 8.01 -12.26 -26.05
N HIS A 535 6.68 -12.48 -26.01
CA HIS A 535 5.93 -13.04 -27.12
C HIS A 535 5.95 -12.15 -28.37
N ARG A 536 5.75 -10.82 -28.22
CA ARG A 536 5.86 -9.85 -29.31
C ARG A 536 7.26 -9.86 -29.93
N ARG A 537 8.32 -9.83 -29.12
CA ARG A 537 9.73 -9.93 -29.59
C ARG A 537 9.98 -11.23 -30.36
N ARG A 538 9.48 -12.37 -29.87
CA ARG A 538 9.60 -13.67 -30.58
C ARG A 538 8.81 -13.68 -31.90
N ALA A 539 7.63 -13.07 -31.93
CA ALA A 539 6.83 -12.97 -33.15
C ALA A 539 7.52 -12.08 -34.20
N SER A 540 8.04 -10.91 -33.80
CA SER A 540 8.79 -10.01 -34.68
C SER A 540 10.10 -10.65 -35.16
N GLY A 541 10.85 -11.31 -34.27
CA GLY A 541 12.07 -12.05 -34.63
C GLY A 541 11.80 -13.20 -35.60
N ARG A 542 10.68 -13.92 -35.44
CA ARG A 542 10.24 -14.93 -36.42
C ARG A 542 9.94 -14.30 -37.78
N LYS A 543 9.18 -13.19 -37.82
CA LYS A 543 8.91 -12.46 -39.07
C LYS A 543 10.21 -11.99 -39.74
N ALA A 544 11.12 -11.38 -39.01
CA ALA A 544 12.43 -10.96 -39.50
C ALA A 544 13.24 -12.17 -40.03
N SER A 545 13.28 -13.28 -39.30
CA SER A 545 13.98 -14.49 -39.75
C SER A 545 13.36 -15.10 -41.02
N ILE A 546 12.04 -15.02 -41.19
CA ILE A 546 11.33 -15.47 -42.40
C ILE A 546 11.67 -14.53 -43.57
N LEU A 547 11.69 -13.21 -43.35
CA LEU A 547 12.07 -12.23 -44.37
C LEU A 547 13.52 -12.41 -44.80
N VAL A 548 14.45 -12.59 -43.87
CA VAL A 548 15.87 -12.88 -44.16
C VAL A 548 16.00 -14.19 -44.95
N ARG A 549 15.26 -15.25 -44.59
CA ARG A 549 15.26 -16.51 -45.35
C ARG A 549 14.70 -16.34 -46.76
N ARG A 550 13.62 -15.58 -46.94
CA ARG A 550 13.04 -15.28 -48.27
C ARG A 550 13.98 -14.44 -49.12
N ALA A 551 14.60 -13.41 -48.55
CA ALA A 551 15.60 -12.59 -49.24
C ALA A 551 16.81 -13.42 -49.67
N SER A 552 17.29 -14.33 -48.81
CA SER A 552 18.38 -15.26 -49.14
C SER A 552 17.98 -16.24 -50.26
N GLN A 553 16.76 -16.76 -50.25
CA GLN A 553 16.24 -17.62 -51.33
C GLN A 553 16.13 -16.86 -52.66
N LEU A 554 15.58 -15.64 -52.66
CA LEU A 554 15.51 -14.80 -53.86
C LEU A 554 16.89 -14.50 -54.42
N LEU A 555 17.87 -14.18 -53.57
CA LEU A 555 19.25 -13.94 -53.99
C LEU A 555 19.86 -15.18 -54.66
N LYS A 556 19.63 -16.38 -54.11
CA LYS A 556 20.04 -17.64 -54.75
C LYS A 556 19.37 -17.85 -56.11
N THR A 557 18.07 -17.57 -56.22
CA THR A 557 17.34 -17.68 -57.49
C THR A 557 17.88 -16.71 -58.54
N PHE A 558 18.18 -15.46 -58.17
CA PHE A 558 18.80 -14.48 -59.06
C PHE A 558 20.21 -14.90 -59.51
N GLN A 559 21.03 -15.46 -58.61
CA GLN A 559 22.35 -15.98 -58.97
C GLN A 559 22.25 -17.14 -59.96
N LEU A 560 21.31 -18.06 -59.77
CA LEU A 560 21.05 -19.17 -60.71
C LEU A 560 20.53 -18.67 -62.06
N ALA A 561 19.61 -17.71 -62.08
CA ALA A 561 19.11 -17.11 -63.32
C ALA A 561 20.24 -16.42 -64.10
N ARG A 562 21.12 -15.68 -63.41
CA ARG A 562 22.30 -15.05 -64.02
C ARG A 562 23.27 -16.07 -64.61
N ALA A 563 23.50 -17.20 -63.91
CA ALA A 563 24.34 -18.28 -64.42
C ALA A 563 23.72 -18.94 -65.68
N SER A 564 22.40 -19.10 -65.74
CA SER A 564 21.70 -19.65 -66.92
C SER A 564 21.71 -18.70 -68.12
N SER A 565 21.68 -17.37 -67.88
CA SER A 565 21.77 -16.34 -68.93
C SER A 565 23.17 -16.23 -69.55
N GLN A 566 24.21 -16.76 -68.90
CA GLN A 566 25.57 -16.81 -69.43
C GLN A 566 25.84 -18.08 -70.25
N ARG A 567 24.81 -18.87 -70.59
CA ARG A 567 24.99 -19.92 -71.61
C ARG A 567 25.38 -19.26 -72.93
N PRO A 568 26.47 -19.71 -73.57
CA PRO A 568 26.88 -19.18 -74.87
C PRO A 568 25.74 -19.35 -75.86
N VAL A 569 25.41 -18.24 -76.54
CA VAL A 569 24.47 -18.22 -77.65
C VAL A 569 24.95 -19.26 -78.67
N PRO A 570 24.14 -20.27 -79.03
CA PRO A 570 24.50 -21.21 -80.08
C PRO A 570 24.78 -20.43 -81.36
N SER A 571 25.90 -20.73 -82.01
CA SER A 571 26.23 -20.18 -83.31
C SER A 571 25.09 -20.41 -84.31
N ARG A 572 24.72 -19.32 -84.95
CA ARG A 572 23.63 -19.14 -85.91
C ARG A 572 23.76 -20.12 -87.09
N GLU A 573 23.01 -21.22 -87.08
CA GLU A 573 22.70 -21.97 -88.29
C GLU A 573 21.39 -21.44 -88.89
N THR A 574 21.53 -20.99 -90.13
CA THR A 574 20.47 -20.57 -91.04
C THR A 574 19.59 -21.74 -91.40
N TYR A 575 18.29 -21.69 -91.09
CA TYR A 575 17.29 -22.33 -91.92
C TYR A 575 16.05 -21.46 -92.10
N ASP A 576 15.73 -21.36 -93.38
CA ASP A 576 14.58 -20.76 -94.03
C ASP A 576 13.36 -21.68 -93.85
N THR A 577 12.19 -21.12 -93.54
CA THR A 577 10.88 -21.48 -94.12
C THR A 577 9.73 -20.81 -93.35
N ALA A 578 8.86 -20.18 -94.13
CA ALA A 578 7.55 -19.72 -93.75
C ALA A 578 6.58 -20.91 -93.58
N GLU A 579 5.67 -20.84 -92.61
CA GLU A 579 4.21 -20.86 -92.82
C GLU A 579 3.43 -21.00 -91.50
N THR A 580 2.48 -20.07 -91.32
CA THR A 580 1.07 -20.26 -90.93
C THR A 580 0.70 -21.26 -89.82
N PHE A 581 0.10 -20.78 -88.71
CA PHE A 581 -1.26 -21.18 -88.29
C PHE A 581 -1.86 -20.29 -87.17
N LYS A 582 -3.19 -20.14 -87.25
CA LYS A 582 -4.11 -19.32 -86.45
C LYS A 582 -4.63 -20.04 -85.18
N SER A 583 -5.14 -19.21 -84.26
CA SER A 583 -6.23 -19.43 -83.28
C SER A 583 -5.99 -20.34 -82.07
N ALA A 584 -6.19 -19.84 -80.85
CA ALA A 584 -7.49 -19.80 -80.18
C ALA A 584 -7.39 -19.22 -78.74
N GLU A 585 -8.53 -18.75 -78.24
CA GLU A 585 -8.80 -17.94 -77.05
C GLU A 585 -8.62 -18.63 -75.68
N SER A 586 -8.75 -17.77 -74.63
CA SER A 586 -9.48 -18.00 -73.37
C SER A 586 -8.64 -18.07 -72.08
N GLY A 587 -8.87 -17.12 -71.16
CA GLY A 587 -8.55 -17.30 -69.74
C GLY A 587 -8.46 -16.02 -68.91
N LYS A 588 -9.56 -15.71 -68.20
CA LYS A 588 -9.77 -14.58 -67.29
C LYS A 588 -8.89 -14.57 -66.02
N THR A 589 -8.65 -13.33 -65.53
CA THR A 589 -8.55 -12.85 -64.14
C THR A 589 -7.42 -13.34 -63.22
N ARG A 590 -6.58 -12.42 -62.72
CA ARG A 590 -6.71 -11.77 -61.40
C ARG A 590 -5.53 -10.82 -61.18
N ALA A 591 -5.80 -9.52 -61.16
CA ALA A 591 -4.87 -8.48 -60.78
C ALA A 591 -5.05 -8.19 -59.30
N GLU A 592 -4.03 -8.46 -58.48
CA GLU A 592 -3.77 -7.89 -57.14
C GLU A 592 -2.55 -8.61 -56.56
N ASP A 593 -1.33 -8.21 -56.95
CA ASP A 593 -0.10 -8.36 -56.12
C ASP A 593 1.16 -7.66 -56.70
N SER A 594 1.01 -6.59 -57.48
CA SER A 594 2.15 -6.01 -58.24
C SER A 594 2.78 -4.74 -57.64
N ARG A 595 2.46 -4.35 -56.39
CA ARG A 595 3.00 -3.10 -55.82
C ARG A 595 4.39 -3.24 -55.14
N ALA A 596 4.80 -4.45 -54.76
CA ALA A 596 6.10 -4.66 -54.10
C ALA A 596 7.28 -4.90 -55.08
N VAL A 597 7.00 -5.25 -56.34
CA VAL A 597 8.04 -5.54 -57.35
C VAL A 597 8.49 -4.28 -58.09
N ALA A 598 7.65 -3.25 -58.15
CA ALA A 598 7.94 -2.00 -58.87
C ALA A 598 9.00 -1.11 -58.18
N THR A 599 9.15 -1.19 -56.85
CA THR A 599 10.16 -0.43 -56.10
C THR A 599 11.56 -1.03 -56.23
N SER A 600 11.70 -2.36 -56.28
CA SER A 600 13.00 -3.02 -56.47
C SER A 600 13.59 -2.81 -57.87
N SER A 601 12.76 -2.74 -58.91
CA SER A 601 13.21 -2.52 -60.29
C SER A 601 13.74 -1.08 -60.51
N ARG A 602 13.15 -0.09 -59.81
CA ARG A 602 13.59 1.32 -59.84
C ARG A 602 14.89 1.59 -59.07
N ALA A 603 15.22 0.79 -58.04
CA ALA A 603 16.46 0.93 -57.29
C ALA A 603 17.68 0.37 -58.05
N VAL A 604 17.48 -0.75 -58.77
CA VAL A 604 18.52 -1.36 -59.62
C VAL A 604 18.80 -0.49 -60.85
N SER A 605 17.79 0.18 -61.44
CA SER A 605 18.01 1.13 -62.53
C SER A 605 18.76 2.40 -62.11
N ARG A 606 18.92 2.64 -60.79
CA ARG A 606 19.68 3.79 -60.23
C ARG A 606 21.09 3.42 -59.76
N GLY A 607 21.54 2.19 -59.96
CA GLY A 607 22.91 1.77 -59.60
C GLY A 607 23.20 1.74 -58.10
N MET A 608 22.17 1.66 -57.24
CA MET A 608 22.37 1.63 -55.80
C MET A 608 23.02 0.31 -55.36
N SER A 609 24.01 0.41 -54.48
CA SER A 609 24.68 -0.77 -53.91
C SER A 609 23.73 -1.57 -53.02
N LEU A 610 23.89 -2.89 -52.96
CA LEU A 610 23.08 -3.78 -52.12
C LEU A 610 23.13 -3.42 -50.63
N SER A 611 24.25 -2.84 -50.16
CA SER A 611 24.39 -2.31 -48.80
C SER A 611 23.49 -1.10 -48.54
N THR A 612 23.30 -0.23 -49.53
CA THR A 612 22.45 0.98 -49.39
C THR A 612 20.98 0.61 -49.27
N ILE A 613 20.52 -0.38 -50.05
CA ILE A 613 19.13 -0.89 -49.99
C ILE A 613 18.83 -1.55 -48.63
N ALA A 614 19.81 -2.27 -48.06
CA ALA A 614 19.67 -2.88 -46.75
C ALA A 614 19.63 -1.84 -45.61
N ILE A 615 20.39 -0.75 -45.73
CA ILE A 615 20.40 0.35 -44.75
C ILE A 615 19.07 1.13 -44.79
N GLU A 616 18.57 1.48 -45.99
CA GLU A 616 17.29 2.19 -46.12
C GLU A 616 16.09 1.35 -45.64
N ALA A 617 16.09 0.04 -45.90
CA ALA A 617 15.06 -0.86 -45.38
C ALA A 617 15.10 -0.96 -43.84
N CYS A 618 16.29 -0.86 -43.24
CA CYS A 618 16.46 -0.89 -41.78
C CYS A 618 16.10 0.44 -41.12
N GLN A 619 16.29 1.57 -41.80
CA GLN A 619 15.87 2.91 -41.33
C GLN A 619 14.35 3.10 -41.44
N ALA A 620 13.72 2.64 -42.52
CA ALA A 620 12.26 2.73 -42.69
C ALA A 620 11.47 1.93 -41.63
N ASP A 621 12.00 0.79 -41.17
CA ASP A 621 11.40 -0.03 -40.10
C ASP A 621 11.59 0.61 -38.70
N HIS A 622 12.56 1.52 -38.57
CA HIS A 622 12.86 2.26 -37.34
C HIS A 622 12.06 3.57 -37.23
N GLU A 623 11.60 4.14 -38.36
CA GLU A 623 10.68 5.29 -38.40
C GLU A 623 9.20 4.88 -38.27
N GLN A 624 8.88 3.59 -38.42
CA GLN A 624 7.52 3.04 -38.25
C GLN A 624 7.23 2.49 -36.83
N GLN A 625 8.24 2.42 -35.96
CA GLN A 625 8.12 2.12 -34.52
C GLN A 625 8.18 3.41 -33.71
#